data_AF-A0A376P497-F1
#
_entry.id   AF-A0A376P497-F1
#
_cell.length_a   1.000
_cell.length_b   1.000
_cell.length_c   1.000
_cell.angle_alpha   90.00
_cell.angle_beta   90.00
_cell.angle_gamma   90.00
#
_symmetry.space_group_name_H-M   'P 1'
#
loop_
_entity.id
_entity.type
_entity.pdbx_description
1 polymer ?
#
loop_
_entity_poly.entity_id
_entity_poly.type
_entity_poly.pdbx_seq_one_letter_code
_entity_poly.pdbx_strand_id
1 'polypeptide(L)' 'MEQPRRRQRAKSILIFEKGFIRAQTISFEDFITYKGEQGAKEAGKMRAEGKDYIVKDGDVMNFLFNV' A
#
# COMPACT_ATOMS: atom_id res chain seq x y z
N MET A 1 -10.11 2.37 45.11
CA MET A 1 -8.83 2.86 44.56
C MET A 1 -8.66 2.29 43.17
N GLU A 2 -9.13 2.99 42.15
CA GLU A 2 -9.17 2.52 40.78
C GLU A 2 -8.06 3.24 40.01
N GLN A 3 -7.04 2.50 39.56
CA GLN A 3 -5.94 3.09 38.80
C GLN A 3 -6.39 3.31 37.34
N PRO A 4 -6.15 4.48 36.73
CA PRO A 4 -6.58 4.74 35.37
C PRO A 4 -5.66 3.99 34.41
N ARG A 5 -6.24 3.03 33.66
CA ARG A 5 -5.55 2.32 32.58
C ARG A 5 -5.07 3.35 31.56
N ARG A 6 -3.76 3.61 31.51
CA ARG A 6 -3.12 4.35 30.42
C ARG A 6 -3.46 3.64 29.12
N ARG A 7 -4.37 4.21 28.32
CA ARG A 7 -4.54 3.83 26.92
C ARG A 7 -3.26 4.22 26.21
N GLN A 8 -2.35 3.25 26.03
CA GLN A 8 -1.26 3.38 25.06
C GLN A 8 -1.93 3.49 23.69
N ARG A 9 -2.16 4.72 23.20
CA ARG A 9 -2.52 4.90 21.79
C ARG A 9 -1.34 4.39 20.99
N ALA A 10 -1.53 3.32 20.23
CA ALA A 10 -0.56 2.86 19.24
C ALA A 10 -0.18 4.08 18.39
N LYS A 11 1.09 4.50 18.46
CA LYS A 11 1.62 5.57 17.62
C LYS A 11 1.55 5.08 16.18
N SER A 12 0.61 5.62 15.41
CA SER A 12 0.56 5.45 13.97
C SER A 12 1.92 5.74 13.35
N ILE A 13 2.46 4.72 12.67
CA ILE A 13 3.35 4.74 11.51
C ILE A 13 3.95 6.13 11.20
N LEU A 14 5.02 6.53 11.91
CA LEU A 14 5.77 7.76 11.64
C LEU A 14 6.99 7.51 10.72
N ILE A 15 6.93 6.47 9.88
CA ILE A 15 8.05 6.08 9.00
C ILE A 15 7.73 6.28 7.51
N PHE A 16 6.51 6.69 7.15
CA PHE A 16 6.08 6.86 5.76
C PHE A 16 5.71 8.29 5.37
N GLU A 17 5.77 9.26 6.30
CA GLU A 17 5.37 10.64 6.00
C GLU A 17 6.39 11.42 5.16
N LYS A 18 7.68 11.06 5.25
CA LYS A 18 8.75 11.75 4.51
C LYS A 18 9.24 10.87 3.36
N GLY A 19 8.72 11.10 2.15
CA GLY A 19 9.26 10.51 0.90
C GLY A 19 8.33 9.57 0.13
N PHE A 20 7.11 9.30 0.62
CA PHE A 20 6.13 8.59 -0.19
C PHE A 20 5.65 9.48 -1.34
N ILE A 21 5.89 9.03 -2.57
CA ILE A 21 5.40 9.69 -3.79
C ILE A 21 4.10 9.02 -4.24
N ARG A 22 4.15 7.71 -4.50
CA ARG A 22 3.01 6.92 -4.99
C ARG A 22 3.28 5.42 -4.86
N ALA A 23 2.22 4.63 -4.77
CA ALA A 23 2.29 3.18 -4.91
C ALA A 23 1.68 2.76 -6.26
N GLN A 24 2.30 1.81 -6.94
CA GLN A 24 1.67 1.11 -8.05
C GLN A 24 1.00 -0.14 -7.50
N THR A 25 -0.30 -0.29 -7.70
CA THR A 25 -1.12 -1.38 -7.18
C THR A 25 -1.68 -2.20 -8.33
N ILE A 26 -1.56 -3.53 -8.22
CA ILE A 26 -2.11 -4.52 -9.14
C ILE A 26 -2.89 -5.53 -8.30
N SER A 27 -4.09 -5.92 -8.73
CA SER A 27 -4.80 -7.00 -8.03
C SER A 27 -4.08 -8.34 -8.23
N PHE A 28 -4.10 -9.24 -7.25
CA PHE A 28 -3.46 -10.55 -7.38
C PHE A 28 -4.04 -11.35 -8.56
N GLU A 29 -5.34 -11.24 -8.81
CA GLU A 29 -6.01 -11.87 -9.94
C GLU A 29 -5.44 -11.38 -11.28
N ASP A 30 -5.28 -10.06 -11.44
CA ASP A 30 -4.65 -9.48 -12.63
C ASP A 30 -3.18 -9.86 -12.71
N PHE A 31 -2.45 -9.87 -11.59
CA PHE A 31 -1.04 -10.25 -11.55
C PHE A 31 -0.82 -11.68 -12.07
N ILE A 32 -1.66 -12.62 -11.65
CA ILE A 32 -1.62 -14.00 -12.13
C ILE A 32 -2.08 -14.10 -13.58
N THR A 33 -3.19 -13.44 -13.94
CA THR A 33 -3.79 -13.48 -15.29
C THR A 33 -2.82 -12.96 -16.35
N TYR A 34 -2.12 -11.86 -16.04
CA TYR A 34 -1.20 -11.22 -16.96
C TYR A 34 0.27 -11.65 -16.77
N LYS A 35 0.51 -12.75 -16.03
CA LYS A 35 1.84 -13.36 -15.85
C LYS A 35 2.89 -12.39 -15.29
N GLY A 36 2.49 -11.57 -14.32
CA GLY A 36 3.35 -10.68 -13.56
C GLY A 36 3.13 -9.19 -13.83
N GLU A 37 4.04 -8.37 -13.28
CA GLU A 37 3.94 -6.91 -13.28
C GLU A 37 3.94 -6.32 -14.70
N GLN A 38 4.82 -6.81 -15.57
CA GLN A 38 4.98 -6.27 -16.91
C GLN A 38 3.74 -6.50 -17.79
N GLY A 39 3.16 -7.70 -17.75
CA GLY A 39 1.92 -7.98 -18.48
C GLY A 39 0.73 -7.21 -17.90
N ALA A 40 0.64 -7.06 -16.58
CA ALA A 40 -0.42 -6.25 -15.95
C ALA A 40 -0.28 -4.76 -16.30
N LYS A 41 0.94 -4.26 -16.48
CA LYS A 41 1.22 -2.90 -16.95
C LYS A 41 0.81 -2.71 -18.41
N GLU A 42 1.16 -3.64 -19.29
CA GLU A 42 0.79 -3.62 -20.71
C GLU A 42 -0.73 -3.75 -20.91
N ALA A 43 -1.39 -4.54 -20.06
CA ALA A 43 -2.84 -4.67 -20.04
C ALA A 43 -3.59 -3.49 -19.39
N GLY A 44 -2.87 -2.48 -18.88
CA GLY A 44 -3.47 -1.31 -18.24
C GLY A 44 -4.13 -1.59 -16.89
N LYS A 45 -3.80 -2.71 -16.24
CA LYS A 45 -4.32 -3.08 -14.90
C LYS A 45 -3.49 -2.54 -13.74
N MET A 46 -2.33 -1.98 -14.02
CA MET A 46 -1.50 -1.30 -13.04
C MET A 46 -2.10 0.07 -12.69
N ARG A 47 -2.53 0.22 -11.44
CA ARG A 47 -3.10 1.47 -10.90
C ARG A 47 -2.04 2.23 -10.11
N ALA A 48 -2.08 3.56 -10.17
CA ALA A 48 -1.25 4.40 -9.31
C ALA A 48 -2.12 4.93 -8.16
N GLU A 49 -1.84 4.44 -6.96
CA GLU A 49 -2.61 4.75 -5.76
C GLU A 49 -1.83 5.73 -4.87
N GLY A 50 -2.57 6.70 -4.31
CA GLY A 50 -2.04 7.75 -3.44
C GLY A 50 -2.03 7.33 -1.96
N LYS A 51 -1.74 8.30 -1.08
CA LYS A 51 -1.66 8.08 0.38
C LYS A 51 -2.99 7.66 1.02
N ASP A 52 -4.11 8.00 0.39
CA ASP A 52 -5.46 7.75 0.90
C ASP A 52 -6.04 6.39 0.47
N TYR A 53 -5.27 5.58 -0.28
CA TYR A 53 -5.74 4.29 -0.75
C TYR A 53 -5.79 3.26 0.40
N ILE A 54 -6.96 2.65 0.57
CA ILE A 54 -7.15 1.53 1.50
C ILE A 54 -6.78 0.24 0.76
N VAL A 55 -5.65 -0.33 1.17
CA VAL A 55 -5.14 -1.61 0.67
C VAL A 55 -6.18 -2.70 0.87
N LYS A 56 -6.45 -3.47 -0.18
CA LYS A 56 -7.31 -4.64 -0.12
C LYS A 56 -6.47 -5.92 -0.03
N ASP A 57 -7.06 -6.96 0.55
CA ASP A 57 -6.43 -8.27 0.55
C ASP A 57 -6.21 -8.76 -0.88
N GLY A 58 -5.02 -9.29 -1.15
CA GLY A 58 -4.60 -9.65 -2.50
C GLY A 58 -4.15 -8.47 -3.38
N ASP A 59 -3.93 -7.26 -2.85
CA ASP A 59 -3.26 -6.21 -3.64
C ASP A 59 -1.73 -6.44 -3.65
N VAL A 60 -1.16 -6.50 -4.86
CA VAL A 60 0.28 -6.48 -5.10
C VAL A 60 0.69 -5.03 -5.31
N MET A 61 1.51 -4.48 -4.39
CA MET A 61 1.91 -3.08 -4.42
C MET A 61 3.43 -2.91 -4.58
N ASN A 62 3.82 -2.02 -5.49
CA ASN A 62 5.17 -1.56 -5.68
C ASN A 62 5.29 -0.10 -5.23
N PHE A 63 6.06 0.15 -4.17
CA PHE A 63 6.20 1.48 -3.57
C PHE A 63 7.36 2.24 -4.20
N LEU A 64 7.08 3.40 -4.80
CA LEU A 64 8.09 4.26 -5.39
C LEU A 64 8.52 5.32 -4.37
N PHE A 65 9.77 5.19 -3.91
CA PHE A 65 10.45 6.19 -3.10
C PHE A 65 11.43 7.00 -3.96
N ASN A 66 11.53 8.30 -3.70
CA ASN A 66 12.66 9.08 -4.20
C ASN A 66 13.68 9.18 -3.07
N VAL A 67 14.90 8.70 -3.35
CA VAL A 67 16.09 8.84 -2.49
C VAL A 67 16.67 10.24 -2.65
#